data_AF-A0A7X6S1E0-F1
#
_entry.id   AF-A0A7X6S1E0-F1
#
_cell.length_a   1.000
_cell.length_b   1.000
_cell.length_c   1.000
_cell.angle_alpha   90.00
_cell.angle_beta   90.00
_cell.angle_gamma   90.00
#
_symmetry.space_group_name_H-M   'P 1'
#
loop_
_entity.id
_entity.type
_entity.pdbx_description
1 polymer ?
#
loop_
_entity_poly.entity_id
_entity_poly.type
_entity_poly.pdbx_seq_one_letter_code
_entity_poly.pdbx_strand_id
1 'polypeptide(L)'
;MNDRFKTDESTALELINPIVGYLSDGKEYFLYNQTAITSQQYLIDPIIVVITPKSTGSSSLARQFWGNAFTNHLFFSDYATAKHLLEEEQLLPYISYIENSRLLYQRQLEHIASERLLSLGGSILGIATSVLLFQSMNLLYFEQFRREIFIKRLSGLGFLQLHRDYLTAQLAIFFLAFAVLVWLRIPLFLNSLTFLIFWLNALLTLIYRAHREKLSPATVLKGA
;
A
#
# COMPACT_ATOMS: atom_id res chain seq x y z
N MET A 1 17.53 28.16 19.00
CA MET A 1 16.80 26.98 19.50
C MET A 1 15.98 26.38 18.37
N ASN A 2 16.59 25.53 17.54
CA ASN A 2 16.05 24.23 17.10
C ASN A 2 17.14 23.52 16.30
N ASP A 3 18.07 22.92 17.02
CA ASP A 3 19.23 22.17 16.51
C ASP A 3 18.81 20.75 16.04
N ARG A 4 17.66 20.63 15.36
CA ARG A 4 17.00 19.34 15.07
C ARG A 4 17.10 18.85 13.63
N PHE A 5 18.00 19.43 12.82
CA PHE A 5 18.30 18.93 11.47
C PHE A 5 19.80 19.08 11.13
N LYS A 6 20.68 18.54 11.98
CA LYS A 6 22.00 18.08 11.50
C LYS A 6 21.79 16.70 10.89
N THR A 7 21.25 16.66 9.67
CA THR A 7 21.39 15.49 8.81
C THR A 7 22.83 15.49 8.31
N ASP A 8 23.57 14.46 8.70
CA ASP A 8 24.91 14.12 8.22
C ASP A 8 24.94 14.21 6.68
N GLU A 9 25.54 15.27 6.12
CA GLU A 9 25.63 15.54 4.68
C GLU A 9 26.57 14.55 3.95
N SER A 10 27.03 13.47 4.60
CA SER A 10 28.02 12.54 4.05
C SER A 10 27.48 11.18 3.62
N THR A 11 26.16 10.97 3.54
CA THR A 11 25.64 9.77 2.87
C THR A 11 25.98 9.87 1.39
N ALA A 12 26.87 9.00 0.91
CA ALA A 12 27.31 8.96 -0.48
C ALA A 12 26.09 8.96 -1.39
N LEU A 13 25.84 10.09 -2.05
CA LEU A 13 24.73 10.26 -2.97
C LEU A 13 24.96 9.29 -4.14
N GLU A 14 24.30 8.14 -4.11
CA GLU A 14 24.38 7.17 -5.20
C GLU A 14 24.05 7.84 -6.55
N LEU A 15 24.78 7.45 -7.59
CA LEU A 15 24.47 7.84 -8.97
C LEU A 15 23.11 7.27 -9.35
N ILE A 16 22.09 8.13 -9.37
CA ILE A 16 20.75 7.80 -9.82
C ILE A 16 20.73 7.85 -11.35
N ASN A 17 20.45 6.70 -11.98
CA ASN A 17 20.12 6.65 -13.39
C ASN A 17 18.61 6.90 -13.57
N PRO A 18 18.20 8.01 -14.21
CA PRO A 18 16.78 8.27 -14.42
C PRO A 18 16.18 7.23 -15.37
N ILE A 19 14.96 6.78 -15.06
CA ILE A 19 14.16 5.95 -15.97
C ILE A 19 13.45 6.89 -16.93
N VAL A 20 13.80 6.82 -18.22
CA VAL A 20 13.15 7.60 -19.28
C VAL A 20 11.92 6.82 -19.77
N GLY A 21 10.75 7.47 -19.74
CA GLY A 21 9.54 6.94 -20.34
C GLY A 21 9.38 7.46 -21.78
N TYR A 22 8.82 6.63 -22.65
CA TYR A 22 8.49 7.00 -24.03
C TYR A 22 6.98 7.03 -24.23
N LEU A 23 6.48 8.05 -24.92
CA LEU A 23 5.11 8.10 -25.44
C LEU A 23 4.92 7.05 -26.55
N SER A 24 3.67 6.74 -26.88
CA SER A 24 3.33 5.79 -27.95
C SER A 24 3.85 6.19 -29.33
N ASP A 25 4.20 7.47 -29.52
CA ASP A 25 4.82 8.01 -30.73
C ASP A 25 6.37 8.09 -30.65
N GLY A 26 6.98 7.54 -29.59
CA GLY A 26 8.44 7.48 -29.42
C GLY A 26 9.07 8.74 -28.81
N LYS A 27 8.27 9.74 -28.43
CA LYS A 27 8.81 10.95 -27.78
C LYS A 27 9.15 10.69 -26.32
N GLU A 28 10.30 11.20 -25.88
CA GLU A 28 10.71 11.18 -24.48
C GLU A 28 9.79 12.09 -23.66
N TYR A 29 9.36 11.60 -22.49
CA TYR A 29 8.72 12.46 -21.49
C TYR A 29 9.48 12.38 -20.16
N PHE A 30 9.55 13.53 -19.49
CA PHE A 30 10.17 13.65 -18.19
C PHE A 30 9.10 13.55 -17.10
N LEU A 31 9.20 12.55 -16.22
CA LEU A 31 8.32 12.48 -15.06
C LEU A 31 8.86 13.45 -14.01
N TYR A 32 8.20 14.59 -13.83
CA TYR A 32 8.58 15.56 -12.81
C TYR A 32 7.66 15.41 -11.59
N ASN A 33 8.16 14.79 -10.53
CA ASN A 33 7.47 14.71 -9.25
C ASN A 33 8.42 15.14 -8.14
N GLN A 34 8.22 16.35 -7.61
CA GLN A 34 9.02 16.89 -6.51
C GLN A 34 8.21 17.18 -5.25
N THR A 35 6.89 17.01 -5.29
CA THR A 35 6.07 17.17 -4.10
C THR A 35 6.07 15.86 -3.30
N ALA A 36 6.66 15.90 -2.10
CA ALA A 36 6.69 14.80 -1.12
C ALA A 36 5.29 14.26 -0.73
N ILE A 37 4.23 14.93 -1.15
CA ILE A 37 2.85 14.66 -0.74
C ILE A 37 2.27 13.45 -1.49
N THR A 38 2.70 13.15 -2.71
CA THR A 38 2.10 12.05 -3.50
C THR A 38 3.12 11.33 -4.38
N SER A 39 3.31 10.03 -4.16
CA SER A 39 4.09 9.15 -5.05
C SER A 39 3.37 8.88 -6.40
N GLN A 40 2.10 9.26 -6.52
CA GLN A 40 1.29 9.16 -7.73
C GLN A 40 0.63 10.51 -8.04
N GLN A 41 0.89 11.04 -9.23
CA GLN A 41 0.13 12.15 -9.81
C GLN A 41 -0.65 11.62 -11.01
N TYR A 42 -1.96 11.88 -11.03
CA TYR A 42 -2.81 11.59 -12.18
C TYR A 42 -2.82 12.82 -13.07
N LEU A 43 -1.98 12.82 -14.09
CA LEU A 43 -1.93 13.89 -15.08
C LEU A 43 -2.73 13.45 -16.30
N ILE A 44 -3.65 14.30 -16.74
CA ILE A 44 -4.36 14.14 -18.02
C ILE A 44 -3.76 15.21 -18.96
N ASP A 45 -3.09 14.75 -20.02
CA ASP A 45 -2.45 15.57 -21.05
C ASP A 45 -1.54 16.71 -20.51
N PRO A 46 -0.54 16.41 -19.64
CA PRO A 46 0.33 17.45 -19.12
C PRO A 46 1.28 18.00 -20.21
N ILE A 47 1.36 19.34 -20.32
CA ILE A 47 2.42 20.01 -21.06
C ILE A 47 3.44 20.53 -20.06
N ILE A 48 4.64 19.95 -20.06
CA ILE A 48 5.76 20.42 -19.24
C ILE A 48 6.67 21.27 -20.13
N VAL A 49 6.78 22.55 -19.81
CA VAL A 49 7.67 23.48 -20.52
C VAL A 49 8.84 23.82 -19.60
N VAL A 50 10.03 23.36 -19.97
CA VAL A 50 11.28 23.73 -19.29
C VAL A 50 11.95 24.86 -20.05
N ILE A 51 11.97 26.05 -19.45
CA ILE A 51 12.64 27.23 -19.99
C ILE A 51 13.85 27.58 -19.13
N THR A 52 14.89 28.12 -19.77
CA THR A 52 16.11 28.60 -19.11
C THR A 52 16.40 30.06 -19.48
N PRO A 53 17.12 30.83 -18.66
CA PRO A 53 17.51 32.20 -19.04
C PRO A 53 18.24 32.28 -20.37
N LYS A 54 19.04 31.24 -20.69
CA LYS A 54 19.73 31.13 -21.98
C LYS A 54 18.75 30.97 -23.15
N SER A 55 17.65 30.22 -22.97
CA SER A 55 16.64 29.99 -24.02
C SER A 55 15.80 31.22 -24.36
N THR A 56 15.65 32.17 -23.43
CA THR A 56 14.85 33.40 -23.63
C THR A 56 15.67 34.59 -24.11
N GLY A 57 17.01 34.46 -24.16
CA GLY A 57 17.92 35.55 -24.52
C GLY A 57 18.00 36.68 -23.49
N SER A 58 18.61 37.81 -23.89
CA SER A 58 18.93 38.95 -23.02
C SER A 58 18.02 40.18 -23.20
N SER A 59 16.86 40.00 -23.84
CA SER A 59 15.91 41.09 -24.07
C SER A 59 15.39 41.68 -22.75
N SER A 60 14.89 42.92 -22.79
CA SER A 60 14.26 43.55 -21.63
C SER A 60 13.07 42.74 -21.11
N LEU A 61 12.26 42.18 -22.03
CA LEU A 61 11.15 41.28 -21.72
C LEU A 61 11.60 40.00 -21.04
N ALA A 62 12.69 39.36 -21.52
CA ALA A 62 13.23 38.16 -20.88
C ALA A 62 13.71 38.46 -19.45
N ARG A 63 14.41 39.58 -19.23
CA ARG A 63 14.85 39.99 -17.89
C ARG A 63 13.68 40.24 -16.95
N GLN A 64 12.62 40.89 -17.43
CA GLN A 64 11.41 41.13 -16.63
C GLN A 64 10.65 39.83 -16.33
N PHE A 65 10.59 38.90 -17.28
CA PHE A 65 10.00 37.57 -17.07
C PHE A 65 10.73 36.84 -15.93
N TRP A 66 12.05 36.72 -16.01
CA TRP A 66 12.84 36.05 -14.98
C TRP A 66 12.76 36.75 -13.63
N GLY A 67 12.74 38.09 -13.60
CA GLY A 67 12.53 38.88 -12.39
C GLY A 67 11.23 38.59 -11.63
N ASN A 68 10.19 38.12 -12.33
CA ASN A 68 8.92 37.72 -11.71
C ASN A 68 8.79 36.19 -11.50
N ALA A 69 9.62 35.38 -12.17
CA ALA A 69 9.59 33.93 -12.05
C ALA A 69 10.11 33.40 -10.69
N PHE A 70 10.70 34.26 -9.87
CA PHE A 70 11.27 33.92 -8.55
C PHE A 70 10.22 33.53 -7.47
N THR A 71 8.92 33.66 -7.73
CA THR A 71 7.90 33.59 -6.67
C THR A 71 7.58 32.20 -6.14
N ASN A 72 7.91 31.13 -6.88
CA ASN A 72 7.50 29.77 -6.51
C ASN A 72 8.71 28.92 -6.11
N HIS A 73 9.46 28.40 -7.09
CA HIS A 73 10.62 27.55 -6.85
C HIS A 73 11.63 27.72 -7.99
N LEU A 74 12.92 27.69 -7.67
CA LEU A 74 14.00 27.70 -8.65
C LEU A 74 14.84 26.44 -8.55
N PHE A 75 15.20 25.89 -9.71
CA PHE A 75 16.05 24.73 -9.83
C PHE A 75 17.45 25.15 -10.26
N PHE A 76 18.42 24.74 -9.45
CA PHE A 76 19.83 24.93 -9.74
C PHE A 76 20.45 23.58 -10.06
N SER A 77 21.40 23.56 -11.00
CA SER A 77 22.09 22.33 -11.41
C SER A 77 23.00 21.77 -10.34
N ASP A 78 23.54 22.62 -9.47
CA ASP A 78 24.47 22.24 -8.40
C ASP A 78 24.09 22.91 -7.07
N TYR A 79 23.80 22.09 -6.06
CA TYR A 79 23.34 22.55 -4.74
C TYR A 79 24.43 23.31 -3.98
N ALA A 80 25.68 22.80 -3.99
CA ALA A 80 26.78 23.40 -3.23
C ALA A 80 27.15 24.79 -3.79
N THR A 81 27.24 24.89 -5.11
CA THR A 81 27.54 26.13 -5.83
C THR A 81 26.41 27.15 -5.62
N ALA A 82 25.14 26.73 -5.74
CA ALA A 82 24.01 27.63 -5.52
C ALA A 82 23.97 28.16 -4.08
N LYS A 83 24.16 27.29 -3.09
CA LYS A 83 24.20 27.68 -1.69
C LYS A 83 25.34 28.67 -1.40
N HIS A 84 26.55 28.40 -1.92
CA HIS A 84 27.70 29.29 -1.77
C HIS A 84 27.43 30.68 -2.37
N LEU A 85 26.90 30.75 -3.59
CA LEU A 85 26.59 32.03 -4.24
C LEU A 85 25.50 32.82 -3.49
N LEU A 86 24.50 32.13 -2.95
CA LEU A 86 23.45 32.76 -2.14
C LEU A 86 23.98 33.29 -0.79
N GLU A 87 24.97 32.61 -0.22
CA GLU A 87 25.70 33.06 0.97
C GLU A 87 26.57 34.29 0.67
N GLU A 88 27.35 34.23 -0.42
CA GLU A 88 28.23 35.31 -0.87
C GLU A 88 27.46 36.60 -1.16
N GLU A 89 26.32 36.49 -1.83
CA GLU A 89 25.44 37.62 -2.15
C GLU A 89 24.48 38.03 -1.01
N GLN A 90 24.60 37.41 0.18
CA GLN A 90 23.77 37.69 1.36
C GLN A 90 22.26 37.55 1.11
N LEU A 91 21.87 36.63 0.24
CA LEU A 91 20.48 36.42 -0.18
C LEU A 91 19.72 35.44 0.71
N LEU A 92 20.41 34.67 1.56
CA LEU A 92 19.79 33.68 2.45
C LEU A 92 18.60 34.20 3.29
N PRO A 93 18.62 35.42 3.87
CA PRO A 93 17.50 35.92 4.67
C PRO A 93 16.18 36.07 3.89
N TYR A 94 16.25 36.16 2.56
CA TYR A 94 15.10 36.31 1.67
C TYR A 94 14.57 34.96 1.14
N ILE A 95 15.22 33.85 1.51
CA ILE A 95 14.91 32.52 1.02
C ILE A 95 14.41 31.68 2.19
N SER A 96 13.21 31.09 2.05
CA SER A 96 12.60 30.30 3.14
C SER A 96 13.39 29.03 3.46
N TYR A 97 13.87 28.32 2.43
CA TYR A 97 14.68 27.11 2.58
C TYR A 97 15.40 26.79 1.26
N ILE A 98 16.53 26.09 1.38
CA ILE A 98 17.25 25.51 0.23
C ILE A 98 17.24 23.99 0.44
N GLU A 99 16.75 23.27 -0.56
CA GLU A 99 16.65 21.81 -0.52
C GLU A 99 17.59 21.16 -1.53
N ASN A 100 18.27 20.10 -1.10
CA ASN A 100 18.99 19.22 -2.00
C ASN A 100 18.00 18.20 -2.60
N SER A 101 17.62 18.41 -3.86
CA SER A 101 16.64 17.55 -4.55
C SER A 101 17.10 16.09 -4.67
N ARG A 102 18.41 15.79 -4.72
CA ARG A 102 18.91 14.41 -4.75
C ARG A 102 18.68 13.70 -3.41
N LEU A 103 18.99 14.38 -2.31
CA LEU A 103 18.74 13.87 -0.96
C LEU A 103 17.24 13.70 -0.69
N LEU A 104 16.41 14.64 -1.14
CA LEU A 104 14.96 14.54 -1.05
C LEU A 104 14.44 13.30 -1.80
N TYR A 105 14.91 13.09 -3.02
CA TYR A 105 14.55 11.94 -3.83
C TYR A 105 14.98 10.61 -3.19
N GLN A 106 16.21 10.51 -2.66
CA GLN A 106 16.67 9.30 -1.97
C GLN A 106 15.82 8.99 -0.73
N ARG A 107 15.54 10.00 0.11
CA ARG A 107 14.64 9.84 1.26
C ARG A 107 13.25 9.37 0.83
N GLN A 108 12.73 9.88 -0.28
CA GLN A 108 11.46 9.42 -0.84
C GLN A 108 11.53 7.95 -1.29
N LEU A 109 12.62 7.53 -1.93
CA LEU A 109 12.82 6.14 -2.34
C LEU A 109 12.89 5.20 -1.14
N GLU A 110 13.63 5.56 -0.09
CA GLU A 110 13.72 4.80 1.15
C GLU A 110 12.36 4.71 1.86
N HIS A 111 11.63 5.82 1.91
CA HIS A 111 10.26 5.85 2.44
C HIS A 111 9.36 4.89 1.66
N ILE A 112 9.35 4.95 0.33
CA ILE A 112 8.54 4.06 -0.51
C ILE A 112 8.97 2.59 -0.32
N ALA A 113 10.27 2.30 -0.20
CA ALA A 113 10.76 0.94 0.02
C ALA A 113 10.29 0.39 1.38
N SER A 114 10.42 1.18 2.44
CA SER A 114 9.96 0.79 3.78
C SER A 114 8.45 0.63 3.86
N GLU A 115 7.68 1.54 3.27
CA GLU A 115 6.22 1.48 3.20
C GLU A 115 5.75 0.20 2.50
N ARG A 116 6.38 -0.17 1.38
CA ARG A 116 6.10 -1.44 0.69
C ARG A 116 6.38 -2.64 1.56
N LEU A 117 7.53 -2.67 2.25
CA LEU A 117 7.90 -3.79 3.13
C LEU A 117 6.93 -3.93 4.31
N LEU A 118 6.57 -2.82 4.95
CA LEU A 118 5.60 -2.81 6.05
C LEU A 118 4.20 -3.23 5.58
N SER A 119 3.77 -2.74 4.41
CA SER A 119 2.49 -3.13 3.82
C SER A 119 2.45 -4.63 3.48
N LEU A 120 3.52 -5.17 2.90
CA LEU A 120 3.63 -6.61 2.61
C LEU A 120 3.64 -7.44 3.89
N GLY A 121 4.46 -7.06 4.87
CA GLY A 121 4.55 -7.73 6.16
C GLY A 121 3.21 -7.72 6.91
N GLY A 122 2.56 -6.56 6.98
CA GLY A 122 1.24 -6.40 7.58
C GLY A 122 0.16 -7.23 6.87
N SER A 123 0.21 -7.32 5.55
CA SER A 123 -0.71 -8.15 4.77
C SER A 123 -0.52 -9.65 5.05
N ILE A 124 0.72 -10.13 5.06
CA ILE A 124 1.04 -11.53 5.36
C ILE A 124 0.59 -11.90 6.78
N LEU A 125 0.93 -11.06 7.77
CA LEU A 125 0.51 -11.27 9.15
C LEU A 125 -1.02 -11.25 9.29
N GLY A 126 -1.70 -10.30 8.64
CA GLY A 126 -3.17 -10.23 8.65
C GLY A 126 -3.82 -11.49 8.07
N ILE A 127 -3.31 -12.00 6.95
CA ILE A 127 -3.78 -13.26 6.36
C ILE A 127 -3.53 -14.43 7.32
N ALA A 128 -2.33 -14.55 7.90
CA ALA A 128 -1.99 -15.62 8.82
C ALA A 128 -2.88 -15.62 10.07
N THR A 129 -3.09 -14.45 10.68
CA THR A 129 -3.99 -14.28 11.83
C THR A 129 -5.43 -14.62 11.47
N SER A 130 -5.92 -14.18 10.31
CA SER A 130 -7.28 -14.50 9.85
C SER A 130 -7.47 -16.00 9.65
N VAL A 131 -6.50 -16.69 9.05
CA VAL A 131 -6.54 -18.15 8.85
C VAL A 131 -6.54 -18.88 10.19
N LEU A 132 -5.70 -18.45 11.14
CA LEU A 132 -5.63 -19.04 12.47
C LEU A 132 -6.95 -18.86 13.22
N LEU A 133 -7.50 -17.65 13.27
CA LEU A 133 -8.78 -17.36 13.92
C LEU A 133 -9.92 -18.18 13.31
N PHE A 134 -9.92 -18.31 11.98
CA PHE A 134 -10.91 -19.10 11.28
C PHE A 134 -10.82 -20.59 11.63
N GLN A 135 -9.61 -21.15 11.71
CA GLN A 135 -9.40 -22.52 12.18
C GLN A 135 -9.84 -22.71 13.64
N SER A 136 -9.51 -21.76 14.53
CA SER A 136 -9.95 -21.78 15.93
C SER A 136 -11.47 -21.75 16.05
N MET A 137 -12.17 -20.94 15.24
CA MET A 137 -13.63 -20.90 15.24
C MET A 137 -14.24 -22.24 14.76
N ASN A 138 -13.67 -22.85 13.72
CA ASN A 138 -14.08 -24.19 13.28
C ASN A 138 -13.79 -25.25 14.36
N LEU A 139 -12.69 -25.09 15.12
CA LEU A 139 -12.36 -25.95 16.24
C LEU A 139 -13.44 -25.88 17.34
N LEU A 140 -13.78 -24.66 17.73
CA LEU A 140 -14.77 -24.40 18.76
C LEU A 140 -16.16 -24.91 18.36
N TYR A 141 -16.54 -24.75 17.09
CA TYR A 141 -17.83 -25.21 16.58
C TYR A 141 -18.06 -26.71 16.84
N PHE A 142 -17.18 -27.61 16.39
CA PHE A 142 -17.43 -29.02 16.69
C PHE A 142 -17.19 -29.39 18.15
N GLU A 143 -16.35 -28.67 18.91
CA GLU A 143 -16.21 -28.96 20.34
C GLU A 143 -17.50 -28.66 21.11
N GLN A 144 -18.07 -27.49 20.87
CA GLN A 144 -19.31 -27.05 21.52
C GLN A 144 -20.51 -27.90 21.11
N PHE A 145 -20.63 -28.22 19.82
CA PHE A 145 -21.80 -28.93 19.29
C PHE A 145 -21.58 -30.43 19.09
N ARG A 146 -20.46 -31.00 19.58
CA ARG A 146 -20.07 -32.40 19.36
C ARG A 146 -21.20 -33.41 19.59
N ARG A 147 -21.82 -33.35 20.76
CA ARG A 147 -22.88 -34.29 21.17
C ARG A 147 -24.12 -34.15 20.30
N GLU A 148 -24.52 -32.93 20.02
CA GLU A 148 -25.69 -32.64 19.20
C GLU A 148 -25.48 -33.09 17.75
N ILE A 149 -24.32 -32.78 17.17
CA ILE A 149 -23.88 -33.22 15.84
C ILE A 149 -23.90 -34.75 15.76
N PHE A 150 -23.42 -35.45 16.81
CA PHE A 150 -23.42 -36.91 16.85
C PHE A 150 -24.83 -37.51 16.90
N ILE A 151 -25.71 -37.00 17.76
CA ILE A 151 -27.10 -37.47 17.88
C ILE A 151 -27.87 -37.23 16.57
N LYS A 152 -27.78 -36.02 16.01
CA LYS A 152 -28.40 -35.66 14.73
C LYS A 152 -27.89 -36.55 13.59
N ARG A 153 -26.60 -36.92 13.59
CA ARG A 153 -26.05 -37.87 12.62
C ARG A 153 -26.61 -39.28 12.78
N LEU A 154 -26.77 -39.78 14.01
CA LEU A 154 -27.40 -41.08 14.28
C LEU A 154 -28.87 -41.13 13.80
N SER A 155 -29.56 -39.99 13.82
CA SER A 155 -30.92 -39.88 13.27
C SER A 155 -30.98 -39.90 11.73
N GLY A 156 -29.85 -40.04 11.05
CA GLY A 156 -29.76 -40.16 9.58
C GLY A 156 -29.61 -38.84 8.83
N LEU A 157 -29.39 -37.71 9.52
CA LEU A 157 -29.20 -36.41 8.87
C LEU A 157 -27.92 -36.37 8.02
N GLY A 158 -28.04 -35.86 6.80
CA GLY A 158 -26.92 -35.67 5.88
C GLY A 158 -25.98 -34.54 6.32
N PHE A 159 -24.76 -34.52 5.79
CA PHE A 159 -23.72 -33.53 6.15
C PHE A 159 -24.18 -32.07 5.99
N LEU A 160 -24.78 -31.73 4.84
CA LEU A 160 -25.23 -30.36 4.57
C LEU A 160 -26.36 -29.92 5.50
N GLN A 161 -27.27 -30.84 5.86
CA GLN A 161 -28.36 -30.53 6.80
C GLN A 161 -27.81 -30.33 8.22
N LEU A 162 -26.80 -31.11 8.61
CA LEU A 162 -26.16 -31.04 9.92
C LEU A 162 -25.45 -29.71 10.18
N HIS A 163 -24.86 -29.14 9.12
CA HIS A 163 -24.03 -27.94 9.21
C HIS A 163 -24.64 -26.70 8.51
N ARG A 164 -25.91 -26.78 8.09
CA ARG A 164 -26.57 -25.73 7.32
C ARG A 164 -26.47 -24.37 8.00
N ASP A 165 -26.90 -24.29 9.26
CA ASP A 165 -26.98 -23.03 9.98
C ASP A 165 -25.60 -22.39 10.14
N TYR A 166 -24.58 -23.21 10.43
CA TYR A 166 -23.20 -22.78 10.53
C TYR A 166 -22.65 -22.25 9.20
N LEU A 167 -22.87 -22.99 8.10
CA LEU A 167 -22.47 -22.57 6.76
C LEU A 167 -23.17 -21.28 6.33
N THR A 168 -24.47 -21.14 6.64
CA THR A 168 -25.21 -19.90 6.34
C THR A 168 -24.69 -18.70 7.13
N ALA A 169 -24.33 -18.89 8.40
CA ALA A 169 -23.74 -17.84 9.22
C ALA A 169 -22.36 -17.41 8.67
N GLN A 170 -21.50 -18.37 8.30
CA GLN A 170 -20.21 -18.08 7.67
C GLN A 170 -20.38 -17.31 6.35
N LEU A 171 -21.30 -17.76 5.50
CA LEU A 171 -21.61 -17.12 4.23
C LEU A 171 -22.08 -15.67 4.44
N ALA A 172 -22.95 -15.43 5.42
CA ALA A 172 -23.44 -14.09 5.76
C ALA A 172 -22.30 -13.15 6.20
N ILE A 173 -21.38 -13.64 7.02
CA ILE A 173 -20.21 -12.88 7.46
C ILE A 173 -19.29 -12.54 6.27
N PHE A 174 -19.08 -13.49 5.35
CA PHE A 174 -18.28 -13.23 4.15
C PHE A 174 -18.95 -12.24 3.20
N PHE A 175 -20.27 -12.27 3.06
CA PHE A 175 -21.01 -11.25 2.30
C PHE A 175 -20.92 -9.88 2.95
N LEU A 176 -20.99 -9.80 4.28
CA LEU A 176 -20.78 -8.55 5.00
C LEU A 176 -19.37 -7.99 4.78
N ALA A 177 -18.34 -8.84 4.88
CA ALA A 177 -16.97 -8.46 4.56
C ALA A 177 -16.82 -7.99 3.10
N PHE A 178 -17.42 -8.71 2.16
CA PHE A 178 -17.42 -8.33 0.75
C PHE A 178 -18.08 -6.96 0.52
N ALA A 179 -19.23 -6.70 1.15
CA ALA A 179 -19.92 -5.41 1.06
C ALA A 179 -19.07 -4.25 1.61
N VAL A 180 -18.40 -4.48 2.75
CA VAL A 180 -17.45 -3.52 3.32
C VAL A 180 -16.31 -3.24 2.34
N LEU A 181 -15.73 -4.27 1.73
CA LEU A 181 -14.63 -4.09 0.76
C LEU A 181 -15.09 -3.37 -0.53
N VAL A 182 -16.31 -3.58 -0.99
CA VAL A 182 -16.91 -2.78 -2.09
C VAL A 182 -17.06 -1.31 -1.67
N TRP A 183 -17.50 -1.06 -0.44
CA TRP A 183 -17.62 0.29 0.11
C TRP A 183 -16.26 1.00 0.21
N LEU A 184 -15.19 0.27 0.54
CA LEU A 184 -13.79 0.76 0.51
C LEU A 184 -13.24 0.93 -0.92
N ARG A 185 -14.05 0.75 -1.97
CA ARG A 185 -13.64 0.86 -3.37
C ARG A 185 -12.50 -0.08 -3.78
N ILE A 186 -12.33 -1.20 -3.08
CA ILE A 186 -11.39 -2.24 -3.49
C ILE A 186 -11.86 -2.84 -4.83
N PRO A 187 -10.96 -3.07 -5.80
CA PRO A 187 -11.33 -3.62 -7.10
C PRO A 187 -12.19 -4.87 -6.98
N LEU A 188 -13.30 -4.91 -7.71
CA LEU A 188 -14.29 -5.99 -7.61
C LEU A 188 -13.69 -7.37 -7.87
N PHE A 189 -12.74 -7.46 -8.80
CA PHE A 189 -12.00 -8.68 -9.10
C PHE A 189 -11.24 -9.21 -7.87
N LEU A 190 -10.46 -8.35 -7.21
CA LEU A 190 -9.69 -8.73 -6.01
C LEU A 190 -10.63 -9.11 -4.85
N ASN A 191 -11.70 -8.34 -4.66
CA ASN A 191 -12.68 -8.64 -3.62
C ASN A 191 -13.37 -10.00 -3.85
N SER A 192 -13.76 -10.30 -5.09
CA SER A 192 -14.38 -11.57 -5.47
C SER A 192 -13.41 -12.75 -5.27
N LEU A 193 -12.14 -12.56 -5.60
CA LEU A 193 -11.10 -13.57 -5.39
C LEU A 193 -10.93 -13.88 -3.89
N THR A 194 -10.84 -12.84 -3.04
CA THR A 194 -10.73 -13.01 -1.58
C THR A 194 -11.94 -13.75 -1.02
N PHE A 195 -13.16 -13.37 -1.41
CA PHE A 195 -14.39 -14.06 -1.00
C PHE A 195 -14.34 -15.56 -1.34
N LEU A 196 -13.94 -15.89 -2.57
CA LEU A 196 -13.87 -17.27 -3.04
C LEU A 196 -12.83 -18.09 -2.26
N ILE A 197 -11.65 -17.52 -1.99
CA ILE A 197 -10.59 -18.17 -1.21
C ILE A 197 -11.10 -18.52 0.20
N PHE A 198 -11.70 -17.56 0.90
CA PHE A 198 -12.23 -17.79 2.24
C PHE A 198 -13.41 -18.76 2.26
N TRP A 199 -14.28 -18.71 1.25
CA TRP A 199 -15.39 -19.66 1.13
C TRP A 199 -14.92 -21.09 0.88
N LEU A 200 -13.95 -21.29 -0.02
CA LEU A 200 -13.35 -22.60 -0.24
C LEU A 200 -12.62 -23.11 1.01
N ASN A 201 -11.87 -22.23 1.68
CA ASN A 201 -11.22 -22.57 2.94
C ASN A 201 -12.24 -23.04 4.00
N ALA A 202 -13.36 -22.33 4.15
CA ALA A 202 -14.45 -22.70 5.04
C ALA A 202 -14.99 -24.11 4.79
N LEU A 203 -15.30 -24.41 3.53
CA LEU A 203 -15.80 -25.73 3.14
C LEU A 203 -14.77 -26.83 3.39
N LEU A 204 -13.51 -26.62 2.99
CA LEU A 204 -12.44 -27.60 3.14
C LEU A 204 -12.17 -27.92 4.61
N THR A 205 -12.06 -26.91 5.47
CA THR A 205 -11.82 -27.10 6.91
C THR A 205 -12.99 -27.83 7.57
N LEU A 206 -14.22 -27.47 7.25
CA LEU A 206 -15.42 -28.13 7.78
C LEU A 206 -15.48 -29.61 7.37
N ILE A 207 -15.26 -29.90 6.08
CA ILE A 207 -15.25 -31.28 5.55
C ILE A 207 -14.16 -32.09 6.22
N TYR A 208 -12.94 -31.55 6.30
CA TYR A 208 -11.80 -32.23 6.92
C TYR A 208 -12.10 -32.61 8.37
N ARG A 209 -12.61 -31.65 9.16
CA ARG A 209 -12.87 -31.86 10.58
C ARG A 209 -14.04 -32.80 10.83
N ALA A 210 -15.10 -32.71 10.02
CA ALA A 210 -16.22 -33.63 10.08
C ALA A 210 -15.80 -35.08 9.77
N HIS A 211 -14.84 -35.29 8.85
CA HIS A 211 -14.27 -36.62 8.59
C HIS A 211 -13.48 -37.14 9.80
N ARG A 212 -12.67 -36.29 10.43
CA ARG A 212 -11.90 -36.70 11.63
C ARG A 212 -12.78 -37.08 12.80
N GLU A 213 -13.89 -36.37 13.04
CA GLU A 213 -14.79 -36.71 14.14
C GLU A 213 -15.59 -38.00 13.92
N LYS A 214 -15.82 -38.42 12.67
CA LYS A 214 -16.45 -39.74 12.38
C LYS A 214 -15.62 -40.90 12.90
N LEU A 215 -14.29 -40.75 12.97
CA LEU A 215 -13.35 -41.80 13.34
C LEU A 215 -13.14 -41.94 14.85
N SER A 216 -13.79 -41.12 15.69
CA SER A 216 -13.62 -41.17 17.15
C SER A 216 -14.95 -41.35 17.91
N PRO A 217 -15.61 -42.53 17.82
CA PRO A 217 -16.93 -42.75 18.43
C PRO A 217 -16.89 -42.92 19.96
N ALA A 218 -15.80 -43.48 20.49
CA ALA A 218 -15.74 -43.98 21.87
C ALA A 218 -15.70 -42.87 22.94
N THR A 219 -15.21 -41.69 22.60
CA THR A 219 -15.07 -40.55 23.54
C THR A 219 -16.31 -39.65 23.56
N VAL A 220 -17.18 -39.76 22.57
CA VAL A 220 -18.35 -38.86 22.39
C VAL A 220 -19.50 -39.21 23.32
N LEU A 221 -19.69 -40.50 23.64
CA LEU A 221 -20.79 -41.00 24.47
C LEU A 221 -20.49 -41.03 25.96
N LYS A 222 -19.21 -40.99 26.35
CA LYS A 222 -18.84 -41.05 27.77
C LYS A 222 -19.05 -39.73 28.51
N GLY A 223 -19.23 -38.62 27.79
CA GLY A 223 -19.03 -37.30 28.39
C GLY A 223 -17.58 -37.15 28.85
N ALA A 224 -17.07 -35.93 28.83
CA ALA A 224 -16.13 -35.58 29.89
C ALA A 224 -16.98 -35.37 31.16
#